data_AF-A0A3A4K2C1-F1
#
_entry.id   AF-A0A3A4K2C1-F1
#
_cell.length_a   1.000
_cell.length_b   1.000
_cell.length_c   1.000
_cell.angle_alpha   90.00
_cell.angle_beta   90.00
_cell.angle_gamma   90.00
#
_symmetry.space_group_name_H-M   'P 1'
#
loop_
_entity.id
_entity.type
_entity.pdbx_description
1 polymer ?
#
loop_
_entity_poly.entity_id
_entity_poly.type
_entity_poly.pdbx_seq_one_letter_code
_entity_poly.pdbx_strand_id
1 'polypeptide(L)' 'MKKCINQTQNRANCNCSYEPCSRKGICCECVSYHRTQNQLPACYFSAEFERTYDRSVKNFIKANKINT' A
#
# COMPACT_ATOMS: atom_id res chain seq x y z
N MET A 1 5.63 17.06 3.96
CA MET A 1 6.11 15.71 3.63
C MET A 1 7.45 15.52 4.31
N LYS A 2 7.60 14.49 5.17
CA LYS A 2 8.88 14.28 5.88
C LYS A 2 9.96 13.84 4.88
N LYS A 3 11.20 14.30 5.07
CA LYS A 3 12.35 13.81 4.29
C LYS A 3 12.55 12.32 4.56
N CYS A 4 12.52 11.48 3.53
CA CYS A 4 12.81 10.05 3.61
C CYS A 4 14.01 9.73 2.72
N ILE A 5 15.09 9.26 3.33
CA ILE A 5 16.33 8.90 2.61
C ILE A 5 16.12 7.79 1.58
N ASN A 6 15.14 6.92 1.81
CA ASN A 6 14.84 5.77 0.96
C ASN A 6 13.70 6.05 -0.04
N GLN A 7 13.21 7.29 -0.16
CA GLN A 7 12.00 7.59 -0.95
C GLN A 7 12.13 7.07 -2.39
N THR A 8 13.24 7.37 -3.06
CA THR A 8 13.47 6.97 -4.45
C THR A 8 13.44 5.45 -4.62
N GLN A 9 14.14 4.71 -3.75
CA GLN A 9 14.16 3.24 -3.76
C GLN A 9 12.78 2.66 -3.44
N ASN A 10 12.09 3.20 -2.44
CA ASN A 10 10.75 2.77 -2.06
C ASN A 10 9.72 3.03 -3.16
N ARG A 11 9.84 4.13 -3.91
CA ARG A 11 8.95 4.43 -5.05
C ARG A 11 9.06 3.39 -6.15
N ALA A 12 10.27 2.89 -6.42
CA ALA A 12 10.48 1.85 -7.43
C ALA A 12 9.75 0.54 -7.09
N ASN A 13 9.59 0.25 -5.80
CA ASN A 13 8.90 -0.96 -5.31
C ASN A 13 7.42 -0.72 -4.95
N CYS A 14 6.92 0.52 -5.09
CA CYS A 14 5.56 0.85 -4.70
C CYS A 14 4.58 0.63 -5.86
N ASN A 15 3.70 -0.35 -5.71
CA ASN A 15 2.67 -0.70 -6.69
C ASN A 15 1.35 0.09 -6.52
N CYS A 16 1.31 1.13 -5.66
CA CYS A 16 0.11 1.95 -5.47
C CYS A 16 -0.42 2.47 -6.81
N SER A 17 -1.63 2.05 -7.17
CA SER A 17 -2.27 2.31 -8.46
C SER A 17 -2.96 3.66 -8.53
N TYR A 18 -3.20 4.30 -7.37
CA TYR A 18 -3.85 5.60 -7.29
C TYR A 18 -2.88 6.72 -7.70
N GLU A 19 -3.27 7.51 -8.69
CA GLU A 19 -2.58 8.75 -9.06
C GLU A 19 -3.55 9.93 -9.02
N PRO A 20 -3.19 11.08 -8.40
CA PRO A 20 -1.86 11.43 -7.86
C PRO A 20 -1.67 11.05 -6.37
N CYS A 21 -0.84 10.05 -6.06
CA CYS A 21 -0.54 9.68 -4.66
C CYS A 21 0.61 10.50 -4.07
N SER A 22 0.30 11.46 -3.21
CA SER A 22 1.31 12.33 -2.56
C SER A 22 2.24 11.61 -1.59
N ARG A 23 1.88 10.42 -1.10
CA ARG A 23 2.65 9.66 -0.09
C ARG A 23 3.58 8.61 -0.70
N LYS A 24 3.60 8.46 -2.02
CA LYS A 24 4.31 7.38 -2.73
C LYS A 24 5.80 7.37 -2.39
N GLY A 25 6.27 6.25 -1.84
CA GLY A 25 7.64 6.05 -1.35
C GLY A 25 7.91 6.50 0.09
N ILE A 26 6.96 7.14 0.77
CA ILE A 26 7.07 7.53 2.19
C ILE A 26 6.27 6.53 3.04
N CYS A 27 6.85 5.37 3.32
CA CYS A 27 6.13 4.24 3.93
C CYS A 27 5.44 4.57 5.26
N CYS A 28 6.06 5.40 6.11
CA CYS A 28 5.45 5.81 7.38
C CYS A 28 4.18 6.65 7.19
N GLU A 29 4.13 7.51 6.17
CA GLU A 29 2.94 8.30 5.84
C GLU A 29 1.86 7.41 5.20
N CYS A 30 2.23 6.42 4.37
CA CYS A 30 1.29 5.43 3.83
C CYS A 30 0.61 4.62 4.94
N VAL A 31 1.40 4.05 5.87
CA VAL A 31 0.88 3.26 6.99
C VAL A 31 -0.04 4.11 7.86
N SER A 32 0.40 5.32 8.24
CA SER A 32 -0.41 6.22 9.06
C SER A 32 -1.74 6.53 8.38
N TYR A 33 -1.74 6.86 7.09
CA TYR A 33 -2.94 7.19 6.33
C TYR A 33 -3.92 6.02 6.23
N HIS A 34 -3.46 4.87 5.73
CA HIS A 34 -4.34 3.71 5.51
C HIS A 34 -4.86 3.13 6.83
N ARG A 35 -4.08 3.22 7.92
CA ARG A 35 -4.54 2.79 9.25
C ARG A 35 -5.76 3.58 9.71
N THR A 36 -5.88 4.88 9.42
CA THR A 36 -7.09 5.67 9.77
C THR A 36 -8.34 5.20 9.03
N GLN A 37 -8.17 4.48 7.92
CA GLN A 37 -9.24 3.97 7.07
C GLN A 37 -9.45 2.45 7.27
N ASN A 38 -8.83 1.83 8.28
CA ASN A 38 -8.82 0.37 8.47
C ASN A 38 -8.33 -0.40 7.23
N GLN A 39 -7.35 0.17 6.52
CA GLN A 39 -6.75 -0.37 5.29
C GLN A 39 -5.28 -0.69 5.48
N LEU A 40 -4.72 -1.47 4.55
CA LEU A 40 -3.29 -1.69 4.38
C LEU A 40 -2.74 -0.91 3.16
N PRO A 41 -1.47 -0.49 3.17
CA PRO A 41 -0.83 0.06 1.98
C PRO A 41 -0.83 -0.91 0.79
N ALA A 42 -0.78 -0.36 -0.43
CA ALA A 42 -0.70 -1.12 -1.68
C ALA A 42 0.39 -2.20 -1.71
N CYS A 43 1.51 -1.95 -1.03
CA CYS A 43 2.68 -2.84 -0.98
C CYS A 43 2.38 -4.22 -0.35
N TYR A 44 1.22 -4.39 0.29
CA TYR A 44 0.76 -5.67 0.86
C TYR A 44 -0.11 -6.50 -0.13
N PHE A 45 -0.37 -5.96 -1.32
CA PHE A 45 -1.23 -6.58 -2.32
C PHE A 45 -0.44 -6.84 -3.61
N SER A 46 -0.84 -7.87 -4.38
CA SER A 46 -0.33 -8.02 -5.74
C SER A 46 -0.81 -6.85 -6.61
N ALA A 47 -0.15 -6.61 -7.75
CA ALA A 47 -0.59 -5.58 -8.69
C ALA A 47 -2.01 -5.83 -9.23
N GLU A 48 -2.47 -7.08 -9.27
CA GLU A 48 -3.85 -7.42 -9.64
C GLU A 48 -4.83 -6.99 -8.55
N PHE A 49 -4.57 -7.38 -7.29
CA PHE A 49 -5.43 -7.02 -6.16
C PHE A 49 -5.48 -5.50 -5.93
N GLU A 50 -4.35 -4.81 -6.04
CA GLU A 50 -4.27 -3.35 -5.85
C GLU A 50 -5.07 -2.56 -6.91
N ARG A 51 -5.33 -3.13 -8.09
CA ARG A 51 -6.21 -2.50 -9.11
C ARG A 51 -7.69 -2.51 -8.74
N THR A 52 -8.09 -3.37 -7.79
CA THR A 52 -9.47 -3.40 -7.27
C THR A 52 -9.75 -2.28 -6.28
N TYR A 53 -8.69 -1.60 -5.79
CA TYR A 53 -8.73 -0.56 -4.77
C TYR A 53 -9.30 -0.99 -3.39
N ASP A 54 -9.73 -2.26 -3.23
CA ASP A 54 -10.13 -2.80 -1.94
C ASP A 54 -8.88 -3.13 -1.11
N ARG A 55 -8.44 -2.14 -0.34
CA ARG A 55 -7.30 -2.25 0.57
C ARG A 55 -7.69 -2.69 1.98
N SER A 56 -8.88 -3.26 2.15
CA SER A 56 -9.35 -3.71 3.47
C SER A 56 -8.50 -4.89 3.98
N VAL A 57 -8.40 -5.01 5.32
CA VAL A 57 -7.76 -6.17 5.95
C VAL A 57 -8.45 -7.47 5.57
N LYS A 58 -9.79 -7.44 5.38
CA LYS A 58 -10.55 -8.60 4.91
C LYS A 58 -10.08 -9.06 3.52
N ASN A 59 -9.88 -8.13 2.58
CA ASN A 59 -9.40 -8.46 1.25
C ASN A 59 -7.94 -8.95 1.29
N PHE A 60 -7.10 -8.34 2.12
CA PHE A 60 -5.73 -8.83 2.35
C PHE A 60 -5.72 -10.29 2.82
N ILE A 61 -6.55 -10.64 3.82
CA ILE A 61 -6.66 -12.03 4.29
C ILE A 61 -7.14 -12.93 3.14
N LYS A 62 -8.18 -12.54 2.40
CA LYS A 62 -8.70 -13.31 1.25
C LYS A 62 -7.62 -13.56 0.19
N ALA A 63 -6.86 -12.52 -0.16
CA ALA A 63 -5.78 -12.60 -1.15
C ALA A 63 -4.60 -13.47 -0.69
N ASN A 64 -4.37 -13.54 0.63
CA ASN A 64 -3.26 -14.27 1.24
C ASN A 64 -3.69 -15.55 1.96
N LYS A 65 -4.92 -16.05 1.73
CA LYS A 65 -5.31 -17.39 2.17
C LYS A 65 -4.49 -18.40 1.39
N ILE A 66 -3.31 -18.72 1.91
CA ILE A 66 -2.63 -19.99 1.68
C ILE A 66 -3.59 -21.05 2.22
N ASN A 67 -3.96 -22.00 1.37
CA ASN A 67 -4.67 -23.20 1.77
C ASN A 67 -3.90 -23.85 2.93
N THR A 68 -4.34 -23.63 4.16
CA THR A 68 -4.03 -24.53 5.29
C THR A 68 -4.84 -25.79 5.14
#